data_AF-A0A392QKD1-F1
#
_entry.id   AF-A0A392QKD1-F1
#
_cell.length_a   1.000
_cell.length_b   1.000
_cell.length_c   1.000
_cell.angle_alpha   90.00
_cell.angle_beta   90.00
_cell.angle_gamma   90.00
#
_symmetry.space_group_name_H-M   'P 1'
#
loop_
_entity.id
_entity.type
_entity.pdbx_description
1 polymer ?
#
loop_
_entity_poly.entity_id
_entity_poly.type
_entity_poly.pdbx_seq_one_letter_code
_entity_poly.pdbx_strand_id
1 'polypeptide(L)' 'LDQLMPGFDPEISKLAQRVLVNPRNIDYHTGVFASKITPARDGKPVLIELIDAKTKEPKDTLEISFSKAISA' A
#
# COMPACT_ATOMS: atom_id res chain seq x y z
N LEU A 1 5.51 15.40 3.13
CA LEU A 1 5.43 13.98 3.49
C LEU A 1 4.04 13.49 3.09
N ASP A 2 3.92 12.46 2.26
CA ASP A 2 2.60 11.96 1.88
C ASP A 2 2.02 11.17 3.06
N GLN A 3 0.92 11.68 3.62
CA GLN A 3 0.31 11.15 4.84
C GLN A 3 -0.58 9.96 4.52
N LEU A 4 -0.51 8.93 5.36
CA LEU A 4 -1.37 7.75 5.27
C LEU A 4 -2.87 8.11 5.44
N MET A 5 -3.16 9.14 6.23
CA MET A 5 -4.52 9.59 6.56
C MET A 5 -4.68 11.08 6.21
N PRO A 6 -4.87 11.43 4.93
CA PRO A 6 -5.05 12.82 4.53
C PRO A 6 -6.35 13.39 5.11
N GLY A 7 -6.28 14.63 5.63
CA GLY A 7 -7.43 15.31 6.23
C GLY A 7 -7.62 15.07 7.74
N PHE A 8 -6.84 14.19 8.35
CA PHE A 8 -6.75 14.09 9.80
C PHE A 8 -5.82 15.17 10.36
N ASP A 9 -6.09 15.61 11.58
CA ASP A 9 -5.12 16.40 12.33
C ASP A 9 -3.80 15.60 12.49
N PRO A 10 -2.61 16.24 12.41
CA PRO A 10 -1.33 15.54 12.50
C PRO A 10 -1.13 14.73 13.79
N GLU A 11 -1.58 15.23 14.94
CA GLU A 11 -1.44 14.52 16.22
C GLU A 11 -2.42 13.34 16.31
N ILE A 12 -3.64 13.51 15.82
CA ILE A 12 -4.61 12.41 15.71
C ILE A 12 -4.09 11.33 14.76
N SER A 13 -3.48 11.71 13.63
CA SER A 13 -2.88 10.78 12.66
C SER A 13 -1.78 9.94 13.28
N LYS A 14 -0.88 10.56 14.07
CA LYS A 14 0.20 9.85 14.77
C LYS A 14 -0.35 8.85 15.77
N LEU A 15 -1.37 9.24 16.55
CA LEU A 15 -2.01 8.36 17.53
C LEU A 15 -2.69 7.17 16.84
N ALA A 16 -3.47 7.43 15.79
CA ALA A 16 -4.13 6.38 15.01
C ALA A 16 -3.11 5.41 14.40
N GLN A 17 -2.03 5.92 13.81
CA GLN A 17 -0.96 5.09 13.27
C GLN A 17 -0.31 4.22 14.35
N ARG A 18 0.02 4.79 15.52
CA ARG A 18 0.64 4.06 16.63
C ARG A 18 -0.27 2.98 17.20
N VAL A 19 -1.57 3.24 17.31
CA VAL A 19 -2.53 2.34 17.99
C VAL A 19 -3.10 1.29 17.03
N LEU A 20 -3.35 1.66 15.77
CA LEU A 20 -4.09 0.82 14.83
C LEU A 20 -3.22 0.22 13.72
N VAL A 21 -2.15 0.90 13.32
CA VAL A 21 -1.34 0.46 12.17
C VAL A 21 -0.07 -0.24 12.65
N ASN A 22 0.78 0.44 13.41
CA ASN A 22 2.10 -0.07 13.81
C ASN A 22 2.08 -1.40 14.57
N PRO A 23 1.09 -1.73 15.43
CA PRO A 23 1.06 -3.03 16.11
C PRO A 23 0.71 -4.18 15.18
N ARG A 24 0.24 -3.89 13.96
CA ARG A 24 -0.11 -4.87 12.94
C ARG A 24 1.03 -4.99 11.94
N ASN A 25 1.29 -6.21 11.48
CA ASN A 25 2.27 -6.45 10.42
C ASN A 25 1.65 -6.16 9.04
N ILE A 26 1.39 -4.88 8.76
CA ILE A 26 0.78 -4.41 7.51
C ILE A 26 1.81 -3.61 6.73
N ASP A 27 2.15 -4.09 5.54
CA ASP A 27 2.91 -3.32 4.58
C ASP A 27 2.01 -2.30 3.89
N TYR A 28 2.44 -1.03 3.83
CA TYR A 28 1.69 0.03 3.16
C TYR A 28 2.62 0.99 2.41
N HIS A 29 2.10 1.55 1.31
CA HIS A 29 2.84 2.49 0.45
C HIS A 29 2.00 3.76 0.26
N THR A 30 2.55 4.92 0.64
CA THR A 30 1.92 6.23 0.41
C THR A 30 2.56 6.94 -0.78
N GLY A 31 1.85 7.94 -1.34
CA GLY A 31 2.38 8.72 -2.47
C GLY A 31 2.46 7.97 -3.80
N VAL A 32 1.68 6.89 -3.95
CA VAL A 32 1.62 6.07 -5.16
C VAL A 32 0.19 5.78 -5.57
N PHE A 33 -0.03 5.51 -6.86
CA PHE A 33 -1.25 4.90 -7.37
C PHE A 33 -0.94 3.55 -7.98
N ALA A 34 -1.86 2.58 -7.83
CA ALA A 34 -1.83 1.36 -8.62
C ALA A 34 -2.28 1.69 -10.04
N SER A 35 -1.36 1.66 -11.00
CA SER A 35 -1.66 1.96 -12.41
C SER A 35 -2.21 0.74 -13.15
N LYS A 36 -1.75 -0.46 -12.78
CA LYS A 36 -2.17 -1.72 -13.39
C LYS A 36 -2.06 -2.88 -12.41
N ILE A 37 -3.05 -3.76 -12.46
CA ILE A 37 -3.11 -4.98 -11.66
C ILE A 37 -3.17 -6.15 -12.63
N THR A 38 -2.19 -7.05 -12.53
CA THR A 38 -2.17 -8.30 -13.27
C THR A 38 -2.62 -9.42 -12.32
N PRO A 39 -3.77 -10.07 -12.59
CA PRO A 39 -4.29 -11.11 -11.71
C PRO A 39 -3.37 -12.33 -11.72
N ALA A 40 -3.38 -13.05 -10.60
CA ALA A 40 -2.66 -14.31 -10.49
C ALA A 40 -3.22 -15.34 -11.48
N ARG A 41 -2.34 -16.00 -12.23
CA ARG A 41 -2.66 -17.07 -13.17
C ARG A 41 -1.52 -18.07 -13.19
N ASP A 42 -1.83 -19.35 -13.37
CA ASP A 42 -0.85 -20.42 -13.59
C ASP A 42 0.24 -20.49 -12.49
N GLY A 43 -0.14 -20.29 -11.23
CA GLY A 43 0.78 -20.33 -10.08
C GLY A 43 1.65 -19.09 -9.90
N LYS A 44 1.47 -18.03 -10.70
CA LYS A 44 2.18 -16.76 -10.57
C LYS A 44 1.49 -15.82 -9.57
N PRO A 45 2.23 -14.95 -8.85
CA PRO A 45 1.65 -13.98 -7.93
C PRO A 45 0.83 -12.91 -8.67
N VAL A 46 -0.01 -12.19 -7.93
CA VAL A 46 -0.62 -10.95 -8.42
C VAL A 46 0.48 -9.91 -8.56
N LEU A 47 0.52 -9.20 -9.68
CA LEU A 47 1.46 -8.09 -9.88
C LEU A 47 0.70 -6.76 -9.82
N ILE A 48 1.21 -5.81 -9.05
CA ILE A 48 0.66 -4.45 -8.96
C ILE A 48 1.74 -3.47 -9.39
N GLU A 49 1.54 -2.84 -10.54
CA GLU A 49 2.40 -1.76 -11.01
C GLU A 49 2.00 -0.46 -10.28
N LEU A 50 2.97 0.18 -9.64
CA LEU A 50 2.82 1.42 -8.90
C LEU A 50 3.44 2.57 -9.69
N ILE A 51 2.71 3.68 -9.78
CA ILE A 51 3.20 4.96 -10.31
C ILE A 51 3.29 5.99 -9.19
N ASP A 52 4.22 6.95 -9.31
CA ASP A 52 4.26 8.08 -8.39
C ASP A 52 2.98 8.91 -8.53
N ALA A 53 2.37 9.27 -7.38
CA ALA A 53 1.09 9.96 -7.40
C ALA A 53 1.15 11.35 -8.04
N LYS A 54 2.32 12.02 -7.98
CA LYS A 54 2.54 13.38 -8.46
C LYS A 54 3.02 13.40 -9.90
N THR A 55 4.08 12.66 -10.21
CA THR A 55 4.70 12.69 -11.56
C THR A 55 4.04 11.73 -12.56
N LYS A 56 3.28 10.74 -12.07
CA LYS A 56 2.69 9.64 -12.86
C LYS A 56 3.71 8.70 -13.51
N GLU A 57 4.99 8.84 -13.17
CA GLU A 57 6.04 7.96 -13.67
C GLU A 57 6.01 6.61 -12.95
N PRO A 58 6.38 5.50 -13.63
CA PRO A 58 6.55 4.19 -12.99
C PRO A 58 7.50 4.27 -11.81
N LYS A 59 7.10 3.67 -10.68
CA LYS A 59 7.86 3.71 -9.44
C LYS A 59 8.30 2.33 -8.96
N ASP A 60 7.38 1.36 -8.95
CA ASP A 60 7.66 0.03 -8.42
C ASP A 60 6.66 -1.02 -8.94
N THR A 61 6.94 -2.30 -8.72
CA THR A 61 6.03 -3.42 -8.98
C THR A 61 5.97 -4.34 -7.76
N LEU A 62 4.79 -4.49 -7.16
CA LEU A 62 4.59 -5.41 -6.03
C LEU A 62 4.15 -6.79 -6.51
N GLU A 63 4.76 -7.83 -5.96
CA GLU A 63 4.31 -9.21 -6.13
C GLU A 63 3.56 -9.68 -4.88
N ILE A 64 2.30 -10.09 -5.03
CA ILE A 64 1.45 -10.53 -3.93
C ILE A 64 1.06 -11.99 -4.12
N SER A 65 1.47 -12.82 -3.16
CA SER A 65 1.07 -14.23 -3.04
C SER A 65 -0.16 -14.35 -2.14
N PHE A 66 -1.12 -15.22 -2.50
CA PHE A 66 -2.37 -15.40 -1.75
C PHE A 66 -2.19 -15.82 -0.28
N SER A 67 -1.03 -16.36 0.09
CA SER A 67 -0.71 -16.69 1.48
C SER A 67 -0.71 -15.47 2.41
N LYS A 68 -0.61 -14.23 1.90
CA LYS A 68 -0.51 -13.00 2.70
C LYS A 68 -1.83 -12.21 2.78
N ALA A 69 -2.90 -12.65 2.10
CA ALA A 69 -4.11 -11.85 1.89
C ALA A 69 -5.20 -12.00 2.97
N ILE A 70 -5.07 -12.97 3.89
CA ILE A 70 -6.10 -13.21 4.93
C ILE A 70 -5.41 -13.42 6.27
N SER A 71 -4.99 -12.32 6.89
CA SER A 71 -4.65 -12.26 8.31
C SER A 71 -5.22 -10.94 8.82
N ALA A 72 -6.54 -10.87 8.83
CA ALA A 72 -7.33 -9.81 9.45
C ALA A 72 -8.12 -10.43 10.60
#